data_AF-A0A8C2ZKD9-F1
#
_entry.id   AF-A0A8C2ZKD9-F1
#
_cell.length_a   1.000
_cell.length_b   1.000
_cell.length_c   1.000
_cell.angle_alpha   90.00
_cell.angle_beta   90.00
_cell.angle_gamma   90.00
#
_symmetry.space_group_name_H-M   'P 1'
#
loop_
_entity.id
_entity.type
_entity.pdbx_description
1 polymer ?
#
loop_
_entity_poly.entity_id
_entity_poly.type
_entity_poly.pdbx_seq_one_letter_code
_entity_poly.pdbx_strand_id
1 'polypeptide(L)'
;MRTPKTMEPQTKRRKGSAACDPASWVAYPVLSDRQSQDVELIEAFAAPIVDKREASRLLRELNGLYPLSGLQHVKRVRAVREKGSPHPLEVLVCLVSDAPDLEVASINSLLPSDGVGRDGLGEPFVVKVPARAPLTRPQFELASKYWPTSFHEDKQVTVALRGELFSPLQKARMHAYMTAALTAARAAAELGMEAVGAAAVDPATERIVAVGHDCRGDHPLHHAVMVCIDLVARSQGGGCSAFDGYPACQFTSPTPDAVQSAAGAEASAQPYICTGYDLYVTREPCVMCAMALVHSRIGRVFYGTASADGAIGTKYKIHSRKDLNHHFEVYKGVMGEQCEGLKGLGSHVQRERDN
;
A
#
# COMPACT_ATOMS: atom_id res chain seq x y z
N MET A 1 -7.62 12.67 -19.20
CA MET A 1 -7.59 11.27 -18.70
C MET A 1 -8.37 11.22 -17.39
N ARG A 2 -9.43 10.41 -17.30
CA ARG A 2 -10.08 10.15 -16.00
C ARG A 2 -9.07 9.39 -15.13
N THR A 3 -8.79 9.90 -13.93
CA THR A 3 -8.05 9.14 -12.92
C THR A 3 -8.80 7.82 -12.67
N PRO A 4 -8.13 6.66 -12.76
CA PRO A 4 -8.78 5.39 -12.43
C PRO A 4 -9.31 5.48 -10.99
N LYS A 5 -10.52 4.96 -10.75
CA LYS A 5 -11.09 4.94 -9.40
C LYS A 5 -10.26 3.97 -8.57
N THR A 6 -9.38 4.49 -7.71
CA THR A 6 -8.60 3.67 -6.79
C THR A 6 -9.51 3.09 -5.71
N MET A 7 -9.49 1.77 -5.53
CA MET A 7 -10.28 1.05 -4.52
C MET A 7 -9.67 1.12 -3.11
N GLU A 8 -9.10 2.28 -2.75
CA GLU A 8 -8.53 2.48 -1.42
C GLU A 8 -9.59 2.76 -0.36
N PRO A 9 -9.38 2.28 0.88
CA PRO A 9 -10.19 2.71 2.01
C PRO A 9 -10.03 4.23 2.20
N GLN A 10 -11.17 4.92 2.23
CA GLN A 10 -11.23 6.34 2.55
C GLN A 10 -11.32 6.52 4.06
N THR A 11 -10.56 7.47 4.59
CA THR A 11 -10.71 7.93 5.97
C THR A 11 -12.08 8.62 6.10
N LYS A 12 -13.00 7.99 6.85
CA LYS A 12 -14.29 8.63 7.16
C LYS A 12 -14.05 9.77 8.17
N ARG A 13 -14.33 11.01 7.77
CA ARG A 13 -14.42 12.15 8.72
C ARG A 13 -15.57 11.89 9.69
N ARG A 14 -15.28 11.73 10.99
CA ARG A 14 -16.32 11.72 12.02
C ARG A 14 -16.58 13.17 12.44
N LYS A 15 -17.84 13.59 12.51
CA LYS A 15 -18.22 14.90 13.07
C LYS A 15 -18.42 14.72 14.57
N GLY A 16 -17.60 15.40 15.37
CA GLY A 16 -17.82 15.65 16.79
C GLY A 16 -17.49 14.47 17.72
N SER A 17 -16.28 14.50 18.27
CA SER A 17 -15.94 13.82 19.53
C SER A 17 -14.76 14.57 20.14
N ALA A 18 -14.90 14.96 21.41
CA ALA A 18 -13.87 15.68 22.15
C ALA A 18 -12.58 14.86 22.28
N ALA A 19 -11.47 15.59 22.40
CA ALA A 19 -10.10 15.11 22.31
C ALA A 19 -9.74 13.94 23.25
N CYS A 20 -8.74 13.18 22.81
CA CYS A 20 -7.97 12.16 23.55
C CYS A 20 -8.53 10.73 23.67
N ASP A 21 -9.58 10.33 22.94
CA ASP A 21 -9.96 8.91 22.88
C ASP A 21 -9.12 8.14 21.82
N PRO A 22 -8.31 7.12 22.17
CA PRO A 22 -7.61 6.25 21.21
C PRO A 22 -8.56 5.48 20.27
N ALA A 23 -9.85 5.39 20.58
CA ALA A 23 -10.88 4.83 19.69
C ALA A 23 -11.36 5.80 18.60
N SER A 24 -11.00 7.09 18.66
CA SER A 24 -11.49 8.13 17.73
C SER A 24 -10.97 8.01 16.29
N TRP A 25 -9.79 7.40 16.09
CA TRP A 25 -9.14 7.29 14.78
C TRP A 25 -8.88 5.84 14.37
N VAL A 26 -8.68 5.60 13.07
CA VAL A 26 -8.36 4.29 12.49
C VAL A 26 -7.17 4.43 11.57
N ALA A 27 -6.20 3.53 11.70
CA ALA A 27 -5.06 3.44 10.80
C ALA A 27 -5.42 2.55 9.60
N TYR A 28 -5.46 3.12 8.41
CA TYR A 28 -5.71 2.38 7.17
C TYR A 28 -4.41 2.15 6.41
N PRO A 29 -4.17 0.94 5.85
CA PRO A 29 -3.00 0.71 5.04
C PRO A 29 -3.08 1.54 3.75
N VAL A 30 -1.94 2.07 3.30
CA VAL A 30 -1.79 2.56 1.93
C VAL A 30 -1.36 1.40 1.06
N LEU A 31 -2.32 0.90 0.29
CA LEU A 31 -2.13 -0.23 -0.62
C LEU A 31 -1.19 0.11 -1.76
N SER A 32 -0.42 -0.86 -2.25
CA SER A 32 0.33 -0.71 -3.51
C SER A 32 -0.61 -0.47 -4.71
N ASP A 33 -0.08 0.07 -5.81
CA ASP A 33 -0.88 0.29 -7.03
C ASP A 33 -1.57 -1.00 -7.50
N ARG A 34 -0.88 -2.15 -7.41
CA ARG A 34 -1.45 -3.45 -7.78
C ARG A 34 -2.63 -3.86 -6.91
N GLN A 35 -2.64 -3.49 -5.64
CA GLN A 35 -3.70 -3.82 -4.69
C GLN A 35 -4.87 -2.82 -4.75
N SER A 36 -4.62 -1.58 -5.16
CA SER A 36 -5.63 -0.51 -5.22
C SER A 36 -6.21 -0.25 -6.60
N GLN A 37 -5.56 -0.69 -7.68
CA GLN A 37 -6.01 -0.45 -9.04
C GLN A 37 -7.33 -1.18 -9.34
N ASP A 38 -8.07 -0.64 -10.30
CA ASP A 38 -9.22 -1.30 -10.90
C ASP A 38 -8.81 -2.64 -11.57
N VAL A 39 -9.81 -3.49 -11.82
CA VAL A 39 -9.60 -4.76 -12.51
C VAL A 39 -9.33 -4.49 -13.99
N GLU A 40 -8.08 -4.70 -14.40
CA GLU A 40 -7.67 -4.70 -15.79
C GLU A 40 -8.30 -5.91 -16.51
N LEU A 41 -8.85 -5.67 -17.70
CA LEU A 41 -9.54 -6.69 -18.50
C LEU A 41 -8.84 -6.89 -19.82
N ILE A 42 -8.79 -8.14 -20.26
CA ILE A 42 -8.34 -8.55 -21.58
C ILE A 42 -9.45 -9.35 -22.26
N GLU A 43 -9.42 -9.38 -23.59
CA GLU A 43 -10.40 -10.08 -24.40
C GLU A 43 -9.95 -11.52 -24.68
N ALA A 44 -10.90 -12.45 -24.56
CA ALA A 44 -10.70 -13.87 -24.80
C ALA A 44 -11.88 -14.43 -25.59
N PHE A 45 -11.61 -15.44 -26.41
CA PHE A 45 -12.66 -16.23 -27.02
C PHE A 45 -13.17 -17.27 -26.03
N ALA A 46 -14.48 -17.29 -25.82
CA ALA A 46 -15.19 -18.35 -25.11
C ALA A 46 -16.08 -19.10 -26.10
N ALA A 47 -16.36 -20.38 -25.82
CA ALA A 47 -17.27 -21.18 -26.62
C ALA A 47 -18.23 -21.97 -25.72
N PRO A 48 -19.49 -22.19 -26.13
CA PRO A 48 -20.39 -23.14 -25.50
C PRO A 48 -19.81 -24.55 -25.49
N ILE A 49 -19.98 -25.28 -24.39
CA ILE A 49 -19.82 -26.74 -24.38
C ILE A 49 -21.22 -27.35 -24.59
N VAL A 50 -21.50 -27.80 -25.80
CA VAL A 50 -22.82 -28.36 -26.18
C VAL A 50 -23.00 -29.80 -25.70
N ASP A 51 -21.92 -30.57 -25.58
CA ASP A 51 -21.94 -31.89 -24.93
C ASP A 51 -21.06 -31.89 -23.67
N LYS A 52 -21.71 -31.97 -22.50
CA LYS A 52 -21.03 -32.00 -21.20
C LYS A 52 -20.10 -33.22 -21.03
N ARG A 53 -20.30 -34.32 -21.76
CA ARG A 53 -19.45 -35.51 -21.71
C ARG A 53 -18.05 -35.22 -22.24
N GLU A 54 -17.93 -34.26 -23.15
CA GLU A 54 -16.68 -33.87 -23.78
C GLU A 54 -15.89 -32.82 -22.98
N ALA A 55 -16.46 -32.25 -21.91
CA ALA A 55 -15.84 -31.15 -21.16
C ALA A 55 -14.41 -31.46 -20.68
N SER A 56 -14.17 -32.68 -20.15
CA SER A 56 -12.85 -33.09 -19.67
C SER A 56 -11.83 -33.29 -20.79
N ARG A 57 -12.28 -33.77 -21.95
CA ARG A 57 -11.45 -33.93 -23.15
C ARG A 57 -11.05 -32.56 -23.69
N LEU A 58 -12.05 -31.71 -23.94
CA LEU A 58 -11.89 -30.34 -24.44
C LEU A 58 -10.96 -29.53 -23.56
N LEU A 59 -11.11 -29.59 -22.23
CA LEU A 59 -10.21 -28.90 -21.29
C LEU A 59 -8.75 -29.31 -21.47
N ARG A 60 -8.48 -30.61 -21.63
CA ARG A 60 -7.12 -31.15 -21.77
C ARG A 60 -6.48 -30.72 -23.09
N GLU A 61 -7.23 -30.84 -24.18
CA GLU A 61 -6.80 -30.46 -25.52
C GLU A 61 -6.56 -28.95 -25.64
N LEU A 62 -7.51 -28.14 -25.14
CA LEU A 62 -7.38 -26.68 -25.11
C LEU A 62 -6.23 -26.22 -24.20
N ASN A 63 -5.92 -26.93 -23.10
CA ASN A 63 -4.72 -26.66 -22.28
C ASN A 63 -3.42 -26.92 -23.04
N GLY A 64 -3.39 -27.94 -23.91
CA GLY A 64 -2.23 -28.23 -24.74
C GLY A 64 -2.03 -27.21 -25.86
N LEU A 65 -3.12 -26.81 -26.53
CA LEU A 65 -3.05 -25.89 -27.67
C LEU A 65 -2.91 -24.42 -27.25
N TYR A 66 -3.74 -23.98 -26.32
CA TYR A 66 -3.79 -22.61 -25.82
C TYR A 66 -3.66 -22.62 -24.29
N PRO A 67 -2.44 -22.82 -23.78
CA PRO A 67 -2.18 -22.66 -22.35
C PRO A 67 -2.35 -21.19 -22.00
N LEU A 68 -3.42 -20.85 -21.27
CA LEU A 68 -3.75 -19.49 -20.80
C LEU A 68 -2.71 -18.99 -19.76
N SER A 69 -1.48 -18.82 -20.22
CA SER A 69 -0.30 -18.56 -19.42
C SER A 69 -0.41 -17.19 -18.74
N GLY A 70 -0.22 -17.16 -17.43
CA GLY A 70 -0.41 -15.94 -16.61
C GLY A 70 -1.85 -15.68 -16.17
N LEU A 71 -2.81 -16.53 -16.56
CA LEU A 71 -4.22 -16.44 -16.15
C LEU A 71 -4.66 -17.62 -15.28
N GLN A 72 -3.76 -18.17 -14.46
CA GLN A 72 -4.08 -19.31 -13.59
C GLN A 72 -5.16 -18.99 -12.54
N HIS A 73 -5.42 -17.71 -12.27
CA HIS A 73 -6.54 -17.26 -11.43
C HIS A 73 -7.90 -17.35 -12.14
N VAL A 74 -7.94 -17.37 -13.47
CA VAL A 74 -9.21 -17.42 -14.22
C VAL A 74 -9.63 -18.88 -14.37
N LYS A 75 -10.86 -19.23 -13.96
CA LYS A 75 -11.37 -20.59 -14.15
C LYS A 75 -11.70 -20.80 -15.63
N ARG A 76 -11.12 -21.80 -16.27
CA ARG A 76 -11.30 -22.02 -17.71
C ARG A 76 -12.76 -22.29 -18.12
N VAL A 77 -13.55 -22.90 -17.24
CA VAL A 77 -14.97 -23.24 -17.49
C VAL A 77 -15.87 -22.51 -16.51
N ARG A 78 -17.04 -22.08 -16.99
CA ARG A 78 -18.14 -21.55 -16.18
C ARG A 78 -19.47 -22.19 -16.53
N ALA A 79 -20.40 -22.16 -15.58
CA ALA A 79 -21.80 -22.42 -15.87
C ALA A 79 -22.42 -21.21 -16.58
N VAL A 80 -23.33 -21.48 -17.52
CA VAL A 80 -24.10 -20.42 -18.19
C VAL A 80 -24.98 -19.70 -17.17
N ARG A 81 -25.07 -18.37 -17.27
CA ARG A 81 -25.85 -17.54 -16.34
C ARG A 81 -27.36 -17.60 -16.62
N GLU A 82 -27.73 -17.77 -17.88
CA GLU A 82 -29.11 -17.79 -18.33
C GLU A 82 -29.78 -19.14 -18.03
N LYS A 83 -30.87 -19.10 -17.26
CA LYS A 83 -31.66 -20.30 -16.94
C LYS A 83 -32.38 -20.78 -18.21
N GLY A 84 -32.14 -22.02 -18.62
CA GLY A 84 -32.76 -22.61 -19.80
C GLY A 84 -31.89 -22.57 -21.07
N SER A 85 -30.64 -22.11 -20.97
CA SER A 85 -29.67 -22.20 -22.06
C SER A 85 -29.57 -23.62 -22.62
N PRO A 86 -29.46 -23.80 -23.96
CA PRO A 86 -29.35 -25.11 -24.60
C PRO A 86 -28.06 -25.85 -24.22
N HIS A 87 -27.07 -25.13 -23.68
CA HIS A 87 -25.84 -25.70 -23.14
C HIS A 87 -25.63 -25.25 -21.68
N PRO A 88 -25.15 -26.15 -20.80
CA PRO A 88 -24.98 -25.84 -19.38
C PRO A 88 -23.65 -25.13 -19.05
N LEU A 89 -22.65 -25.23 -19.93
CA LEU A 89 -21.28 -24.78 -19.67
C LEU A 89 -20.71 -23.96 -20.83
N GLU A 90 -19.74 -23.12 -20.51
CA GLU A 90 -18.93 -22.35 -21.45
C GLU A 90 -17.45 -22.49 -21.06
N VAL A 91 -16.56 -22.50 -22.04
CA VAL A 91 -15.11 -22.66 -21.86
C VAL A 91 -14.34 -21.55 -22.55
N LEU A 92 -13.29 -21.07 -21.90
CA LEU A 92 -12.30 -20.19 -22.53
C LEU A 92 -11.42 -20.99 -23.49
N VAL A 93 -11.40 -20.57 -24.74
CA VAL A 93 -10.61 -21.16 -25.82
C VAL A 93 -9.20 -20.60 -25.79
N CYS A 94 -9.03 -19.32 -26.09
CA CYS A 94 -7.74 -18.61 -26.15
C CYS A 94 -7.93 -17.11 -25.90
N LEU A 95 -6.83 -16.39 -25.74
CA LEU A 95 -6.85 -14.93 -25.79
C LEU A 95 -7.03 -14.45 -27.23
N VAL A 96 -7.70 -13.31 -27.41
CA VAL A 96 -7.83 -12.71 -28.74
C VAL A 96 -6.46 -12.38 -29.33
N SER A 97 -5.48 -12.01 -28.50
CA SER A 97 -4.08 -11.78 -28.91
C SER A 97 -3.36 -13.03 -29.43
N ASP A 98 -3.85 -14.22 -29.08
CA ASP A 98 -3.24 -15.50 -29.42
C ASP A 98 -3.97 -16.17 -30.60
N ALA A 99 -5.10 -15.59 -31.03
CA ALA A 99 -5.87 -16.09 -32.16
C ALA A 99 -5.21 -15.69 -33.48
N PRO A 100 -5.39 -16.49 -34.56
CA PRO A 100 -4.96 -16.08 -35.89
C PRO A 100 -5.72 -14.82 -36.35
N ASP A 101 -5.02 -13.88 -37.00
CA ASP A 101 -5.61 -12.65 -37.55
C ASP A 101 -6.73 -12.97 -38.56
N LEU A 102 -7.98 -12.88 -38.12
CA LEU A 102 -9.15 -13.22 -38.92
C LEU A 102 -10.31 -12.26 -38.62
N GLU A 103 -10.95 -11.72 -39.66
CA GLU A 103 -12.08 -10.79 -39.55
C GLU A 103 -13.32 -11.40 -38.86
N VAL A 104 -13.47 -12.73 -38.91
CA VAL A 104 -14.55 -13.48 -38.25
C VAL A 104 -13.97 -14.74 -37.62
N ALA A 105 -13.90 -14.77 -36.29
CA ALA A 105 -13.47 -15.96 -35.56
C ALA A 105 -14.61 -17.00 -35.55
N SER A 106 -14.41 -18.11 -36.23
CA SER A 106 -15.23 -19.33 -36.11
C SER A 106 -14.47 -20.37 -35.29
N ILE A 107 -15.17 -21.39 -34.78
CA ILE A 107 -14.47 -22.45 -34.04
C ILE A 107 -13.45 -23.19 -34.93
N ASN A 108 -13.75 -23.30 -36.23
CA ASN A 108 -12.88 -23.93 -37.23
C ASN A 108 -11.59 -23.15 -37.46
N SER A 109 -11.64 -21.83 -37.31
CA SER A 109 -10.50 -20.98 -37.57
C SER A 109 -9.64 -20.78 -36.31
N LEU A 110 -10.24 -20.89 -35.12
CA LEU A 110 -9.52 -20.88 -33.85
C LEU A 110 -8.85 -22.22 -33.53
N LEU A 111 -9.37 -23.35 -34.00
CA LEU A 111 -8.83 -24.68 -33.69
C LEU A 111 -8.20 -25.33 -34.94
N PRO A 112 -6.86 -25.52 -34.99
CA PRO A 112 -6.22 -26.21 -36.09
C PRO A 112 -6.73 -27.66 -36.20
N SER A 113 -6.82 -28.15 -37.44
CA SER A 113 -7.43 -29.44 -37.79
C SER A 113 -6.84 -30.66 -37.06
N ASP A 114 -5.61 -30.55 -36.57
CA ASP A 114 -4.84 -31.68 -36.03
C ASP A 114 -4.72 -31.63 -34.49
N GLY A 115 -5.32 -30.64 -33.82
CA GLY A 115 -5.04 -30.34 -32.41
C GLY A 115 -6.16 -30.62 -31.39
N VAL A 116 -7.42 -30.32 -31.74
CA VAL A 116 -8.57 -30.37 -30.81
C VAL A 116 -9.80 -30.90 -31.53
N GLY A 117 -10.44 -31.93 -30.97
CA GLY A 117 -11.71 -32.44 -31.49
C GLY A 117 -12.81 -31.40 -31.30
N ARG A 118 -13.41 -30.92 -32.40
CA ARG A 118 -14.41 -29.84 -32.43
C ARG A 118 -15.77 -30.28 -31.86
N ASP A 119 -16.01 -31.59 -31.83
CA ASP A 119 -17.24 -32.18 -31.35
C ASP A 119 -17.52 -31.74 -29.90
N GLY A 120 -18.70 -31.18 -29.66
CA GLY A 120 -19.08 -30.72 -28.34
C GLY A 120 -18.76 -29.24 -28.05
N LEU A 121 -18.18 -28.49 -28.98
CA LEU A 121 -18.05 -27.02 -28.90
C LEU A 121 -19.05 -26.32 -29.83
N GLY A 122 -19.64 -25.23 -29.34
CA GLY A 122 -20.41 -24.28 -30.16
C GLY A 122 -19.53 -23.18 -30.76
N GLU A 123 -20.16 -22.25 -31.48
CA GLU A 123 -19.45 -21.11 -32.05
C GLU A 123 -18.89 -20.18 -30.96
N PRO A 124 -17.68 -19.62 -31.18
CA PRO A 124 -17.00 -18.80 -30.21
C PRO A 124 -17.59 -17.39 -30.16
N PHE A 125 -17.44 -16.73 -29.02
CA PHE A 125 -17.80 -15.34 -28.81
C PHE A 125 -16.77 -14.66 -27.90
N VAL A 126 -16.66 -13.34 -28.02
CA VAL A 126 -15.68 -12.56 -27.25
C VAL A 126 -16.23 -12.27 -25.85
N VAL A 127 -15.39 -12.50 -24.84
CA VAL A 127 -15.64 -12.13 -23.45
C VAL A 127 -14.47 -11.35 -22.88
N LYS A 128 -14.74 -10.59 -21.82
CA LYS A 128 -13.71 -9.91 -21.03
C LYS A 128 -13.39 -10.75 -19.80
N VAL A 129 -12.10 -10.97 -19.56
CA VAL A 129 -11.60 -11.69 -18.38
C VAL A 129 -10.58 -10.85 -17.62
N PRO A 130 -10.46 -11.02 -16.28
CA PRO A 130 -9.47 -10.32 -15.48
C PRO A 130 -8.05 -10.65 -15.92
N ALA A 131 -7.27 -9.64 -16.34
CA ALA A 131 -5.91 -9.79 -16.82
C ALA A 131 -4.92 -10.21 -15.72
N ARG A 132 -5.27 -9.94 -14.45
CA ARG A 132 -4.41 -10.21 -13.28
C ARG A 132 -5.23 -10.82 -12.15
N ALA A 133 -4.56 -11.63 -11.34
CA ALA A 133 -5.14 -12.18 -10.13
C ALA A 133 -5.55 -11.06 -9.15
N PRO A 134 -6.77 -11.10 -8.59
CA PRO A 134 -7.19 -10.14 -7.59
C PRO A 134 -6.37 -10.32 -6.30
N LEU A 135 -5.92 -9.20 -5.73
CA LEU A 135 -5.13 -9.19 -4.48
C LEU A 135 -5.96 -8.76 -3.27
N THR A 136 -7.10 -8.12 -3.50
CA THR A 136 -8.03 -7.68 -2.46
C THR A 136 -9.43 -8.20 -2.73
N ARG A 137 -10.24 -8.33 -1.67
CA ARG A 137 -11.64 -8.78 -1.81
C ARG A 137 -12.48 -7.88 -2.74
N PRO A 138 -12.38 -6.53 -2.69
CA PRO A 138 -13.04 -5.68 -3.68
C PRO A 138 -12.61 -5.97 -5.13
N GLN A 139 -11.32 -6.22 -5.39
CA GLN A 139 -10.86 -6.64 -6.72
C GLN A 139 -11.46 -7.98 -7.11
N PHE A 140 -11.49 -8.95 -6.21
CA PHE A 140 -12.08 -10.25 -6.48
C PHE A 140 -13.57 -10.17 -6.81
N GLU A 141 -14.34 -9.41 -6.03
CA GLU A 141 -15.77 -9.22 -6.24
C GLU A 141 -16.05 -8.53 -7.59
N LEU A 142 -15.23 -7.54 -7.97
CA LEU A 142 -15.33 -6.90 -9.28
C LEU A 142 -14.92 -7.85 -10.41
N ALA A 143 -13.79 -8.54 -10.28
CA ALA A 143 -13.27 -9.48 -11.26
C ALA A 143 -14.25 -10.63 -11.55
N SER A 144 -14.88 -11.16 -10.50
CA SER A 144 -15.85 -12.25 -10.58
C SER A 144 -17.13 -11.88 -11.34
N LYS A 145 -17.43 -10.59 -11.51
CA LYS A 145 -18.54 -10.13 -12.35
C LYS A 145 -18.29 -10.39 -13.84
N TYR A 146 -17.02 -10.34 -14.27
CA TYR A 146 -16.62 -10.56 -15.66
C TYR A 146 -16.47 -12.06 -15.97
N TRP A 147 -15.67 -12.76 -15.18
CA TRP A 147 -15.47 -14.20 -15.35
C TRP A 147 -15.12 -14.87 -14.01
N PRO A 148 -15.55 -16.13 -13.76
CA PRO A 148 -15.21 -16.83 -12.52
C PRO A 148 -13.70 -16.87 -12.28
N THR A 149 -13.31 -16.35 -11.14
CA THR A 149 -11.92 -16.16 -10.75
C THR A 149 -11.66 -16.84 -9.41
N SER A 150 -10.43 -17.28 -9.19
CA SER A 150 -9.94 -17.81 -7.93
C SER A 150 -9.33 -16.66 -7.12
N PHE A 151 -9.59 -16.63 -5.83
CA PHE A 151 -9.05 -15.63 -4.91
C PHE A 151 -8.55 -16.30 -3.65
N HIS A 152 -7.27 -16.07 -3.36
CA HIS A 152 -6.62 -16.48 -2.14
C HIS A 152 -6.47 -15.23 -1.28
N GLU A 153 -7.31 -15.15 -0.26
CA GLU A 153 -7.39 -13.96 0.58
C GLU A 153 -6.16 -13.81 1.46
N ASP A 154 -5.50 -12.66 1.36
CA ASP A 154 -4.55 -12.21 2.36
C ASP A 154 -5.30 -11.68 3.58
N LYS A 155 -5.30 -12.48 4.66
CA LYS A 155 -6.01 -12.14 5.90
C LYS A 155 -5.49 -10.86 6.53
N GLN A 156 -4.19 -10.57 6.44
CA GLN A 156 -3.62 -9.35 7.03
C GLN A 156 -4.11 -8.12 6.28
N VAL A 157 -4.11 -8.16 4.95
CA VAL A 157 -4.66 -7.08 4.12
C VAL A 157 -6.15 -6.89 4.39
N THR A 158 -6.93 -7.97 4.48
CA THR A 158 -8.37 -7.88 4.77
C THR A 158 -8.65 -7.25 6.14
N VAL A 159 -7.94 -7.69 7.19
CA VAL A 159 -8.09 -7.13 8.55
C VAL A 159 -7.65 -5.65 8.57
N ALA A 160 -6.56 -5.31 7.89
CA ALA A 160 -6.08 -3.95 7.76
C ALA A 160 -7.07 -3.02 7.04
N LEU A 161 -7.71 -3.51 5.97
CA LEU A 161 -8.74 -2.76 5.25
C LEU A 161 -10.01 -2.51 6.08
N ARG A 162 -10.31 -3.37 7.06
CA ARG A 162 -11.38 -3.14 8.04
C ARG A 162 -10.99 -2.17 9.15
N GLY A 163 -9.70 -1.81 9.26
CA GLY A 163 -9.19 -0.99 10.34
C GLY A 163 -9.00 -1.76 11.65
N GLU A 164 -8.94 -3.09 11.58
CA GLU A 164 -8.91 -3.99 12.74
C GLU A 164 -7.49 -4.56 12.99
N LEU A 165 -6.47 -4.01 12.31
CA LEU A 165 -5.10 -4.53 12.38
C LEU A 165 -4.45 -4.32 13.75
N PHE A 166 -4.76 -3.22 14.41
CA PHE A 166 -4.12 -2.84 15.67
C PHE A 166 -5.09 -3.01 16.84
N SER A 167 -4.64 -3.72 17.87
CA SER A 167 -5.37 -3.88 19.12
C SER A 167 -5.54 -2.54 19.85
N PRO A 168 -6.50 -2.41 20.78
CA PRO A 168 -6.67 -1.19 21.57
C PRO A 168 -5.39 -0.75 22.29
N LEU A 169 -4.61 -1.69 22.83
CA LEU A 169 -3.33 -1.41 23.49
C LEU A 169 -2.28 -0.88 22.50
N GLN A 170 -2.18 -1.49 21.31
CA GLN A 170 -1.29 -1.00 20.26
C GLN A 170 -1.70 0.42 19.84
N LYS A 171 -3.00 0.69 19.66
CA LYS A 171 -3.49 2.03 19.33
C LYS A 171 -3.19 3.06 20.42
N ALA A 172 -3.24 2.69 21.70
CA ALA A 172 -2.86 3.58 22.79
C ALA A 172 -1.37 3.98 22.71
N ARG A 173 -0.48 3.03 22.38
CA ARG A 173 0.95 3.32 22.15
C ARG A 173 1.17 4.20 20.91
N MET A 174 0.54 3.84 19.79
CA MET A 174 0.56 4.64 18.56
C MET A 174 0.08 6.09 18.80
N HIS A 175 -0.94 6.26 19.65
CA HIS A 175 -1.41 7.58 20.08
C HIS A 175 -0.29 8.32 20.81
N ALA A 176 0.36 7.71 21.80
CA ALA A 176 1.47 8.34 22.52
C ALA A 176 2.63 8.75 21.59
N TYR A 177 3.00 7.89 20.64
CA TYR A 177 4.06 8.19 19.67
C TYR A 177 3.69 9.35 18.73
N MET A 178 2.45 9.36 18.22
CA MET A 178 1.97 10.47 17.39
C MET A 178 1.79 11.76 18.20
N THR A 179 1.44 11.67 19.48
CA THR A 179 1.43 12.83 20.38
C THR A 179 2.81 13.46 20.52
N ALA A 180 3.88 12.67 20.63
CA ALA A 180 5.24 13.20 20.64
C ALA A 180 5.55 13.99 19.35
N ALA A 181 5.16 13.45 18.19
CA ALA A 181 5.29 14.14 16.91
C ALA A 181 4.43 15.43 16.83
N LEU A 182 3.19 15.41 17.34
CA LEU A 182 2.32 16.59 17.41
C LEU A 182 2.91 17.70 18.31
N THR A 183 3.49 17.34 19.45
CA THR A 183 4.16 18.29 20.35
C THR A 183 5.34 18.96 19.65
N ALA A 184 6.20 18.19 18.98
CA ALA A 184 7.32 18.73 18.22
C ALA A 184 6.85 19.63 17.06
N ALA A 185 5.76 19.26 16.38
CA ALA A 185 5.18 20.08 15.32
C ALA A 185 4.68 21.45 15.82
N ARG A 186 4.14 21.51 17.05
CA ARG A 186 3.71 22.78 17.67
C ARG A 186 4.90 23.66 18.02
N ALA A 187 5.98 23.08 18.56
CA ALA A 187 7.21 23.80 18.83
C ALA A 187 7.80 24.44 17.54
N ALA A 188 7.76 23.72 16.41
CA ALA A 188 8.16 24.30 15.11
C ALA A 188 7.30 25.53 14.75
N ALA A 189 5.98 25.45 14.94
CA ALA A 189 5.06 26.54 14.65
C ALA A 189 5.33 27.79 15.51
N GLU A 190 5.65 27.61 16.79
CA GLU A 190 6.02 28.69 17.72
C GLU A 190 7.31 29.41 17.28
N LEU A 191 8.19 28.69 16.58
CA LEU A 191 9.40 29.24 15.96
C LEU A 191 9.15 29.86 14.57
N GLY A 192 7.91 29.89 14.08
CA GLY A 192 7.56 30.41 12.75
C GLY A 192 7.82 29.43 11.60
N MET A 193 8.14 28.17 11.92
CA MET A 193 8.37 27.12 10.93
C MET A 193 7.10 26.36 10.60
N GLU A 194 7.18 25.50 9.58
CA GLU A 194 6.06 24.65 9.20
C GLU A 194 5.73 23.63 10.31
N ALA A 195 4.45 23.54 10.68
CA ALA A 195 3.99 22.72 11.79
C ALA A 195 3.97 21.21 11.46
N VAL A 196 5.16 20.60 11.33
CA VAL A 196 5.35 19.16 11.09
C VAL A 196 6.30 18.59 12.11
N GLY A 197 5.93 17.45 12.68
CA GLY A 197 6.77 16.69 13.58
C GLY A 197 6.79 15.22 13.20
N ALA A 198 7.85 14.54 13.63
CA ALA A 198 8.08 13.13 13.40
C ALA A 198 8.71 12.48 14.65
N ALA A 199 8.36 11.22 14.91
CA ALA A 199 8.94 10.40 15.97
C ALA A 199 9.32 9.03 15.42
N ALA A 200 10.58 8.63 15.59
CA ALA A 200 11.08 7.31 15.26
C ALA A 200 11.03 6.41 16.49
N VAL A 201 10.48 5.21 16.33
CA VAL A 201 10.24 4.25 17.40
C VAL A 201 10.89 2.92 17.04
N ASP A 202 11.60 2.33 17.98
CA ASP A 202 12.08 0.96 17.87
C ASP A 202 10.94 0.00 18.26
N PRO A 203 10.38 -0.79 17.34
CA PRO A 203 9.27 -1.69 17.64
C PRO A 203 9.68 -2.87 18.54
N ALA A 204 10.97 -3.19 18.65
CA ALA A 204 11.44 -4.27 19.53
C ALA A 204 11.42 -3.86 21.00
N THR A 205 11.77 -2.59 21.28
CA THR A 205 11.79 -2.04 22.64
C THR A 205 10.56 -1.20 22.99
N GLU A 206 9.72 -0.89 22.00
CA GLU A 206 8.56 0.01 22.09
C GLU A 206 8.93 1.44 22.57
N ARG A 207 10.19 1.84 22.37
CA ARG A 207 10.72 3.15 22.80
C ARG A 207 10.88 4.12 21.63
N ILE A 208 10.62 5.39 21.90
CA ILE A 208 10.97 6.48 20.98
C ILE A 208 12.49 6.63 21.00
N VAL A 209 13.12 6.52 19.82
CA VAL A 209 14.57 6.70 19.63
C VAL A 209 14.90 8.14 19.30
N ALA A 210 14.04 8.81 18.52
CA ALA A 210 14.22 10.20 18.14
C ALA A 210 12.87 10.91 17.91
N VAL A 211 12.84 12.21 18.18
CA VAL A 211 11.73 13.11 17.85
C VAL A 211 12.33 14.33 17.16
N GLY A 212 11.78 14.72 16.02
CA GLY A 212 12.22 15.90 15.27
C GLY A 212 11.03 16.67 14.70
N HIS A 213 11.27 17.92 14.33
CA HIS A 213 10.30 18.74 13.63
C HIS A 213 10.90 19.41 12.41
N ASP A 214 10.07 20.15 11.67
CA ASP A 214 10.53 20.96 10.55
C ASP A 214 11.53 22.02 11.03
N CYS A 215 12.73 22.04 10.44
CA CYS A 215 13.79 23.00 10.72
C CYS A 215 14.21 23.77 9.46
N ARG A 216 13.27 23.99 8.53
CA ARG A 216 13.54 24.70 7.27
C ARG A 216 13.89 26.18 7.41
N GLY A 217 13.77 26.75 8.61
CA GLY A 217 14.34 28.05 8.91
C GLY A 217 15.85 28.12 8.63
N ASP A 218 16.57 27.01 8.85
CA ASP A 218 18.02 26.95 8.63
C ASP A 218 18.40 26.40 7.25
N HIS A 219 17.69 25.37 6.78
CA HIS A 219 18.04 24.70 5.54
C HIS A 219 16.81 24.09 4.85
N PRO A 220 16.63 24.29 3.53
CA PRO A 220 15.41 23.89 2.83
C PRO A 220 15.11 22.38 2.87
N LEU A 221 16.13 21.53 3.10
CA LEU A 221 15.97 20.08 3.18
C LEU A 221 15.70 19.55 4.60
N HIS A 222 15.71 20.41 5.63
CA HIS A 222 15.46 20.00 7.02
C HIS A 222 13.98 19.81 7.33
N HIS A 223 13.32 18.94 6.56
CA HIS A 223 11.97 18.48 6.85
C HIS A 223 11.98 17.60 8.10
N ALA A 224 10.88 17.55 8.85
CA ALA A 224 10.76 16.75 10.08
C ALA A 224 11.24 15.29 9.96
N VAL A 225 10.97 14.64 8.82
CA VAL A 225 11.44 13.28 8.54
C VAL A 225 12.96 13.21 8.41
N MET A 226 13.57 14.15 7.70
CA MET A 226 15.03 14.20 7.53
C MET A 226 15.73 14.47 8.86
N VAL A 227 15.21 15.42 9.63
CA VAL A 227 15.69 15.75 10.97
C VAL A 227 15.59 14.52 11.88
N CYS A 228 14.46 13.81 11.86
CA CYS A 228 14.27 12.60 12.67
C CYS A 228 15.22 11.46 12.27
N ILE A 229 15.45 11.23 10.97
CA ILE A 229 16.44 10.24 10.48
C ILE A 229 17.85 10.61 10.95
N ASP A 230 18.25 11.88 10.88
CA ASP A 230 19.56 12.33 11.33
C ASP A 230 19.73 12.15 12.84
N LEU A 231 18.70 12.46 13.63
CA LEU A 231 18.67 12.23 15.07
C LEU A 231 18.79 10.74 15.45
N VAL A 232 18.21 9.84 14.66
CA VAL A 232 18.46 8.39 14.80
C VAL A 232 19.91 8.06 14.47
N ALA A 233 20.49 8.62 13.41
CA ALA A 233 21.90 8.41 13.10
C ALA A 233 22.81 8.93 14.23
N ARG A 234 22.48 10.07 14.86
CA ARG A 234 23.18 10.62 16.03
C ARG A 234 23.13 9.70 17.25
N SER A 235 21.99 9.06 17.52
CA SER A 235 21.91 8.09 18.62
C SER A 235 22.83 6.88 18.42
N GLN A 236 23.27 6.65 17.18
CA GLN A 236 24.19 5.60 16.76
C GLN A 236 25.61 6.14 16.48
N GLY A 237 25.94 7.32 17.00
CA GLY A 237 27.28 7.92 16.84
C GLY A 237 27.60 8.48 15.44
N GLY A 238 26.61 8.57 14.56
CA GLY A 238 26.68 9.24 13.26
C GLY A 238 25.97 10.61 13.25
N GLY A 239 25.24 10.88 12.16
CA GLY A 239 24.52 12.14 11.92
C GLY A 239 25.39 13.23 11.29
N CYS A 240 24.78 14.14 10.54
CA CYS A 240 25.46 15.19 9.79
C CYS A 240 25.13 16.61 10.29
N SER A 241 23.94 16.84 10.84
CA SER A 241 23.43 18.19 11.14
C SER A 241 23.16 18.39 12.61
N ALA A 242 23.59 19.53 13.18
CA ALA A 242 23.32 19.89 14.57
C ALA A 242 21.94 20.52 14.74
N PHE A 243 21.14 19.96 15.66
CA PHE A 243 19.80 20.44 16.00
C PHE A 243 19.70 20.91 17.46
N ASP A 244 20.83 21.14 18.13
CA ASP A 244 20.91 21.52 19.54
C ASP A 244 20.20 22.86 19.85
N GLY A 245 20.02 23.72 18.83
CA GLY A 245 19.23 24.95 18.91
C GLY A 245 17.71 24.73 18.93
N TYR A 246 17.23 23.50 18.76
CA TYR A 246 15.82 23.14 18.69
C TYR A 246 15.46 22.19 19.85
N PRO A 247 14.95 22.68 20.99
CA PRO A 247 14.73 21.86 22.17
C PRO A 247 13.79 20.67 21.98
N ALA A 248 12.87 20.74 21.00
CA ALA A 248 11.95 19.65 20.69
C ALA A 248 12.56 18.58 19.75
N CYS A 249 13.74 18.82 19.18
CA CYS A 249 14.52 17.87 18.41
C CYS A 249 15.46 17.10 19.34
N GLN A 250 15.13 15.86 19.66
CA GLN A 250 15.83 15.05 20.66
C GLN A 250 16.02 13.61 20.21
N PHE A 251 17.04 12.95 20.74
CA PHE A 251 17.27 11.52 20.57
C PHE A 251 17.70 10.87 21.88
N THR A 252 17.47 9.57 22.00
CA THR A 252 17.93 8.77 23.14
C THR A 252 19.11 7.91 22.71
N SER A 253 20.26 8.10 23.35
CA SER A 253 21.41 7.21 23.17
C SER A 253 21.08 5.80 23.73
N PRO A 254 21.50 4.72 23.07
CA PRO A 254 21.30 3.37 23.59
C PRO A 254 21.98 3.19 24.95
N THR A 255 21.27 2.62 25.92
CA THR A 255 21.83 2.31 27.24
C THR A 255 22.87 1.17 27.12
N PRO A 256 23.97 1.19 27.90
CA PRO A 256 25.01 0.16 27.86
C PRO A 256 24.50 -1.28 27.98
N ASP A 257 23.42 -1.50 28.75
CA ASP A 257 22.82 -2.84 28.96
C ASP A 257 22.17 -3.44 27.70
N ALA A 258 21.72 -2.59 26.75
CA ALA A 258 21.19 -3.06 25.47
C ALA A 258 22.30 -3.65 24.57
N VAL A 259 23.55 -3.27 24.81
CA VAL A 259 24.73 -3.77 24.09
C VAL A 259 25.17 -5.14 24.64
N GLN A 260 24.84 -5.47 25.89
CA GLN A 260 25.31 -6.68 26.57
C GLN A 260 24.42 -7.92 26.36
N SER A 261 23.16 -7.78 25.96
CA SER A 261 22.29 -8.93 25.63
C SER A 261 22.68 -9.66 24.32
N ALA A 262 23.65 -9.12 23.57
CA ALA A 262 24.17 -9.71 22.33
C ALA A 262 25.60 -10.28 22.47
N ALA A 263 26.09 -10.47 23.70
CA ALA A 263 27.47 -10.95 23.97
C ALA A 263 27.64 -12.48 23.80
N GLY A 264 27.12 -13.02 22.70
CA GLY A 264 27.30 -14.42 22.28
C GLY A 264 27.47 -14.61 20.77
N ALA A 265 27.43 -13.54 19.98
CA ALA A 265 27.72 -13.54 18.56
C ALA A 265 28.56 -12.30 18.21
N GLU A 266 29.45 -12.46 17.24
CA GLU A 266 30.36 -11.46 16.66
C GLU A 266 29.95 -9.99 16.87
N ALA A 267 30.90 -9.19 17.39
CA ALA A 267 30.85 -7.74 17.59
C ALA A 267 29.55 -7.07 17.06
N SER A 268 28.58 -6.85 17.95
CA SER A 268 27.24 -6.34 17.64
C SER A 268 27.31 -5.08 16.77
N ALA A 269 27.14 -5.25 15.46
CA ALA A 269 27.06 -4.14 14.53
C ALA A 269 25.85 -3.27 14.93
N GLN A 270 26.07 -1.98 15.15
CA GLN A 270 24.97 -1.06 15.40
C GLN A 270 23.97 -1.11 14.23
N PRO A 271 22.66 -1.01 14.50
CA PRO A 271 21.66 -1.06 13.44
C PRO A 271 21.93 0.05 12.42
N TYR A 272 21.74 -0.23 11.14
CA TYR A 272 21.93 0.77 10.09
C TYR A 272 20.77 1.79 10.14
N ILE A 273 21.00 2.93 10.81
CA ILE A 273 20.08 4.07 10.90
C ILE A 273 18.67 3.63 11.36
N CYS A 274 17.66 3.71 10.50
CA CYS A 274 16.27 3.42 10.85
C CYS A 274 15.85 1.99 10.48
N THR A 275 16.81 1.06 10.33
CA THR A 275 16.51 -0.31 9.88
C THR A 275 15.46 -0.96 10.77
N GLY A 276 14.29 -1.24 10.20
CA GLY A 276 13.17 -1.88 10.88
C GLY A 276 12.38 -1.01 11.86
N TYR A 277 12.70 0.28 11.99
CA TYR A 277 11.99 1.19 12.89
C TYR A 277 10.63 1.63 12.34
N ASP A 278 9.78 2.12 13.24
CA ASP A 278 8.51 2.77 12.91
C ASP A 278 8.68 4.30 12.92
N LEU A 279 8.17 4.99 11.92
CA LEU A 279 8.08 6.45 11.91
C LEU A 279 6.63 6.91 12.08
N TYR A 280 6.36 7.75 13.07
CA TYR A 280 5.09 8.47 13.23
C TYR A 280 5.29 9.92 12.80
N VAL A 281 4.55 10.39 11.80
CA VAL A 281 4.73 11.74 11.23
C VAL A 281 3.39 12.44 11.05
N THR A 282 3.30 13.71 11.43
CA THR A 282 2.00 14.40 11.45
C THR A 282 1.43 14.65 10.04
N ARG A 283 2.31 14.87 9.04
CA ARG A 283 1.96 15.15 7.65
C ARG A 283 2.65 14.15 6.71
N GLU A 284 1.94 13.70 5.68
CA GLU A 284 2.46 12.74 4.71
C GLU A 284 3.80 13.22 4.09
N PRO A 285 4.85 12.37 4.12
CA PRO A 285 6.16 12.66 3.54
C PRO A 285 6.12 12.99 2.04
N CYS A 286 6.85 14.03 1.65
CA CYS A 286 7.10 14.36 0.25
C CYS A 286 8.07 13.36 -0.41
N VAL A 287 8.32 13.51 -1.71
CA VAL A 287 9.20 12.60 -2.51
C VAL A 287 10.59 12.45 -1.89
N MET A 288 11.22 13.56 -1.46
CA MET A 288 12.54 13.53 -0.83
C MET A 288 12.53 12.69 0.46
N CYS A 289 11.60 13.00 1.38
CA CYS A 289 11.49 12.29 2.65
C CYS A 289 11.14 10.81 2.44
N ALA A 290 10.26 10.51 1.50
CA ALA A 290 9.87 9.15 1.16
C ALA A 290 11.06 8.33 0.63
N MET A 291 11.91 8.92 -0.22
CA MET A 291 13.10 8.23 -0.72
C MET A 291 14.18 8.10 0.37
N ALA A 292 14.32 9.08 1.26
CA ALA A 292 15.20 8.98 2.42
C ALA A 292 14.80 7.81 3.33
N LEU A 293 13.50 7.57 3.52
CA LEU A 293 12.97 6.43 4.28
C LEU A 293 13.31 5.07 3.66
N VAL A 294 13.31 4.99 2.32
CA VAL A 294 13.81 3.81 1.58
C VAL A 294 15.30 3.59 1.90
N HIS A 295 16.11 4.64 1.79
CA HIS A 295 17.54 4.58 2.04
C HIS A 295 17.91 4.29 3.50
N SER A 296 17.08 4.70 4.46
CA SER A 296 17.26 4.44 5.88
C SER A 296 16.67 3.09 6.33
N ARG A 297 16.11 2.29 5.41
CA ARG A 297 15.54 0.97 5.66
C ARG A 297 14.41 0.96 6.70
N ILE A 298 13.59 2.02 6.73
CA ILE A 298 12.46 2.10 7.67
C ILE A 298 11.57 0.87 7.56
N GLY A 299 11.01 0.39 8.66
CA GLY A 299 10.08 -0.75 8.67
C GLY A 299 8.65 -0.32 8.32
N ARG A 300 8.13 0.68 9.04
CA ARG A 300 6.75 1.16 8.88
C ARG A 300 6.64 2.67 9.04
N VAL A 301 5.67 3.27 8.36
CA VAL A 301 5.37 4.70 8.48
C VAL A 301 3.89 4.92 8.77
N PHE A 302 3.61 5.69 9.80
CA PHE A 302 2.28 6.07 10.24
C PHE A 302 2.14 7.58 10.08
N TYR A 303 1.22 8.04 9.22
CA TYR A 303 0.98 9.47 9.06
C TYR A 303 -0.45 9.90 9.40
N GLY A 304 -0.55 11.12 9.91
CA GLY A 304 -1.83 11.70 10.33
C GLY A 304 -2.66 12.23 9.17
N THR A 305 -2.16 13.25 8.48
CA THR A 305 -2.87 13.88 7.34
C THR A 305 -2.10 13.78 6.02
N ALA A 306 -2.86 13.68 4.92
CA ALA A 306 -2.33 13.73 3.56
C ALA A 306 -1.76 15.12 3.22
N SER A 307 -0.78 15.14 2.32
CA SER A 307 -0.15 16.35 1.80
C SER A 307 -0.26 16.42 0.28
N ALA A 308 -0.36 17.63 -0.28
CA ALA A 308 -0.51 17.81 -1.73
C ALA A 308 0.71 17.32 -2.53
N ASP A 309 1.87 17.24 -1.90
CA ASP A 309 3.14 16.74 -2.42
C ASP A 309 3.51 15.33 -1.88
N GLY A 310 2.57 14.69 -1.19
CA GLY A 310 2.76 13.40 -0.53
C GLY A 310 3.12 12.28 -1.49
N ALA A 311 4.12 11.49 -1.13
CA ALA A 311 4.75 10.50 -2.01
C ALA A 311 4.64 9.04 -1.51
N ILE A 312 3.86 8.82 -0.46
CA ILE A 312 3.58 7.48 0.09
C ILE A 312 2.09 7.18 0.16
N GLY A 313 1.27 7.85 -0.64
CA GLY A 313 -0.17 7.65 -0.75
C GLY A 313 -0.89 8.65 -1.65
N THR A 314 -0.54 9.94 -1.64
CA THR A 314 -1.29 10.98 -2.37
C THR A 314 -0.91 11.05 -3.85
N LYS A 315 0.33 11.41 -4.20
CA LYS A 315 0.79 11.49 -5.60
C LYS A 315 1.55 10.27 -6.06
N TYR A 316 2.33 9.69 -5.15
CA TYR A 316 3.17 8.53 -5.42
C TYR A 316 2.99 7.50 -4.30
N LYS A 317 3.49 6.29 -4.55
CA LYS A 317 3.53 5.18 -3.58
C LYS A 317 4.93 4.59 -3.52
N ILE A 318 5.91 5.45 -3.25
CA ILE A 318 7.35 5.12 -3.28
C ILE A 318 7.65 3.88 -2.42
N HIS A 319 6.97 3.74 -1.28
CA HIS A 319 7.10 2.61 -0.36
C HIS A 319 6.83 1.23 -0.98
N SER A 320 6.11 1.16 -2.11
CA SER A 320 5.69 -0.08 -2.77
C SER A 320 6.23 -0.25 -4.20
N ARG A 321 7.15 0.61 -4.62
CA ARG A 321 7.72 0.64 -5.97
C ARG A 321 8.67 -0.54 -6.20
N LYS A 322 8.28 -1.47 -7.07
CA LYS A 322 9.01 -2.73 -7.33
C LYS A 322 10.45 -2.57 -7.82
N ASP A 323 10.76 -1.44 -8.44
CA ASP A 323 12.07 -1.05 -8.96
C ASP A 323 13.04 -0.57 -7.87
N LEU A 324 12.57 -0.39 -6.64
CA LEU A 324 13.39 -0.05 -5.49
C LEU A 324 13.82 -1.30 -4.70
N ASN A 325 14.96 -1.19 -4.03
CA ASN A 325 15.61 -2.28 -3.29
C ASN A 325 15.16 -2.43 -1.82
N HIS A 326 14.20 -1.62 -1.38
CA HIS A 326 13.59 -1.66 -0.06
C HIS A 326 12.13 -1.22 -0.14
N HIS A 327 11.26 -1.89 0.61
CA HIS A 327 9.83 -1.61 0.71
C HIS A 327 9.45 -1.53 2.19
N PHE A 328 8.45 -0.73 2.51
CA PHE A 328 7.99 -0.55 3.88
C PHE A 328 6.48 -0.37 3.95
N GLU A 329 5.88 -0.69 5.09
CA GLU A 329 4.44 -0.57 5.27
C GLU A 329 4.06 0.87 5.58
N VAL A 330 2.91 1.32 5.07
CA VAL A 330 2.42 2.68 5.30
C VAL A 330 0.99 2.64 5.77
N TYR A 331 0.71 3.40 6.83
CA TYR A 331 -0.62 3.55 7.40
C TYR A 331 -0.99 5.02 7.52
N LYS A 332 -2.23 5.35 7.13
CA LYS A 332 -2.78 6.70 7.12
C LYS A 332 -3.90 6.89 8.13
N GLY A 333 -4.05 8.11 8.64
CA GLY A 333 -5.17 8.54 9.48
C GLY A 333 -4.94 8.44 10.98
N VAL A 334 -3.71 8.19 11.43
CA VAL A 334 -3.36 8.15 12.86
C VAL A 334 -3.48 9.55 13.45
N MET A 335 -4.47 9.76 14.33
CA MET A 335 -4.80 11.10 14.88
C MET A 335 -4.98 12.17 13.79
N GLY A 336 -5.65 11.79 12.69
CA GLY A 336 -5.76 12.63 11.50
C GLY A 336 -6.40 14.00 11.74
N GLU A 337 -7.38 14.10 12.65
CA GLU A 337 -8.04 15.38 12.98
C GLU A 337 -7.08 16.35 13.70
N GLN A 338 -6.31 15.84 14.67
CA GLN A 338 -5.32 16.60 15.41
C GLN A 338 -4.19 17.07 14.48
N CYS A 339 -3.76 16.21 13.55
CA CYS A 339 -2.75 16.54 12.56
C CYS A 339 -3.26 17.57 11.53
N GLU A 340 -4.53 17.47 11.11
CA GLU A 340 -5.15 18.46 10.22
C GLU A 340 -5.23 19.83 10.89
N GLY A 341 -5.50 19.87 12.19
CA GLY A 341 -5.53 21.10 13.00
C GLY A 341 -4.19 21.83 13.12
N LEU A 342 -3.07 21.23 12.67
CA LEU A 342 -1.79 21.93 12.58
C LEU A 342 -1.64 22.78 11.32
N LYS A 343 -2.47 22.55 10.28
CA LYS A 343 -2.36 23.29 9.02
C LYS A 343 -2.61 24.78 9.25
N GLY A 344 -1.68 25.62 8.80
CA GLY A 344 -1.76 27.07 8.89
C GLY A 344 -1.14 27.70 10.14
N LEU A 345 -0.84 26.93 11.19
CA LEU A 345 -0.34 27.48 12.47
C LEU A 345 0.95 28.32 12.30
N GLY A 346 1.95 27.83 11.57
CA GLY A 346 3.22 28.55 11.38
C GLY A 346 3.08 29.83 10.53
N SER A 347 2.15 29.85 9.57
CA SER A 347 1.93 31.02 8.70
C SER A 347 1.24 32.20 9.39
N HIS A 348 0.50 31.94 10.46
CA HIS A 348 -0.16 32.98 11.25
C HIS A 348 0.83 33.69 12.17
N VAL A 349 1.73 32.96 12.83
CA VAL A 349 2.73 33.52 13.74
C VAL A 349 3.75 34.40 12.99
N GLN A 350 4.15 34.01 11.77
CA GLN A 350 5.06 34.82 10.96
C GLN A 350 4.44 36.16 10.55
N ARG A 351 3.15 36.19 10.18
CA ARG A 351 2.43 37.43 9.82
C ARG A 351 2.21 38.38 11.00
N GLU A 352 2.11 37.86 12.22
CA GLU A 352 2.01 38.68 13.44
C GLU A 352 3.37 39.24 13.90
N ARG A 353 4.48 38.58 13.54
CA ARG A 353 5.85 39.08 13.81
C ARG A 353 6.34 40.11 12.78
N ASP A 354 5.85 40.01 11.55
CA ASP A 354 6.23 40.90 10.44
C ASP A 354 5.37 42.19 10.36
N ASN A 355 4.40 42.37 11.27
CA ASN A 355 3.52 43.55 11.41
C ASN A 355 3.84 44.36 12.68
#